data_AF-A0A0T6AYA3-F1
#
_entry.id   AF-A0A0T6AYA3-F1
#
_cell.length_a   1.000
_cell.length_b   1.000
_cell.length_c   1.000
_cell.angle_alpha   90.00
_cell.angle_beta   90.00
_cell.angle_gamma   90.00
#
_symmetry.space_group_name_H-M   'P 1'
#
loop_
_entity.id
_entity.type
_entity.pdbx_description
1 polymer ?
#
loop_
_entity_poly.entity_id
_entity_poly.type
_entity_poly.pdbx_seq_one_letter_code
_entity_poly.pdbx_strand_id
1 'polypeptide(L)'
;SGLSILLESQENKTLNTLLFFNQAIECFINVLTNVTNIERRRRSRLGETLSFMLVSSILMYLFKTHTVPVSFTHLWFYPTKTISENPKQSSPTPCTHKSSCLEYSCQSAAKYFFMGYLLESVKNMLPKLGRLTSHRKILFQTLFNRKNVLFGFFFGGYAFLYKWITCYLRKKDGEERPVHSLVAGFFAAVPYCLKPNLQLPIIGFATILQLLWQRVCLKYRMPKLPYDVIIFIVSTGILIHFRFLLHDYCPKYTRNMLNMVTNNLDSRVYNIWWNILETTDEVLIKQRLKSR
;
A
#
# COMPACT_ATOMS: atom_id res chain seq x y z
N SER A 1 11.77 -21.87 8.65
CA SER A 1 11.26 -21.44 7.32
C SER A 1 11.91 -20.19 6.74
N GLY A 2 12.83 -19.50 7.42
CA GLY A 2 13.52 -18.32 6.86
C GLY A 2 14.60 -18.63 5.80
N LEU A 3 15.13 -19.86 5.76
CA LEU A 3 16.20 -20.26 4.83
C LEU A 3 15.79 -20.19 3.35
N SER A 4 14.50 -20.36 3.03
CA SER A 4 14.01 -20.27 1.65
C SER A 4 14.19 -18.88 1.05
N ILE A 5 14.22 -17.83 1.87
CA ILE A 5 14.46 -16.46 1.38
C ILE A 5 15.92 -16.24 1.00
N LEU A 6 16.86 -17.05 1.50
CA LEU A 6 18.27 -16.95 1.11
C LEU A 6 18.50 -17.48 -0.30
N LEU A 7 17.69 -18.44 -0.75
CA LEU A 7 17.74 -19.05 -2.08
C LEU A 7 16.97 -18.25 -3.16
N GLU A 8 16.17 -17.25 -2.76
CA GLU A 8 15.37 -16.45 -3.69
C GLU A 8 16.20 -15.39 -4.43
N SER A 9 15.70 -14.89 -5.58
CA SER A 9 16.33 -13.76 -6.27
C SER A 9 16.25 -12.49 -5.41
N GLN A 10 17.23 -11.59 -5.54
CA GLN A 10 17.29 -10.37 -4.72
C GLN A 10 16.02 -9.49 -4.86
N GLU A 11 15.42 -9.50 -6.06
CA GLU A 11 14.16 -8.82 -6.33
C GLU A 11 13.00 -9.41 -5.53
N ASN A 12 12.88 -10.74 -5.50
CA ASN A 12 11.84 -11.41 -4.72
C ASN A 12 12.02 -11.23 -3.22
N LYS A 13 13.26 -11.25 -2.71
CA LYS A 13 13.54 -10.96 -1.29
C LYS A 13 13.04 -9.58 -0.91
N THR A 14 13.29 -8.58 -1.76
CA THR A 14 12.85 -7.20 -1.55
C THR A 14 11.32 -7.13 -1.58
N LEU A 15 10.68 -7.79 -2.56
CA LEU A 15 9.22 -7.86 -2.67
C LEU A 15 8.58 -8.44 -1.41
N ASN A 16 9.07 -9.61 -0.99
CA ASN A 16 8.56 -10.34 0.17
C ASN A 16 8.76 -9.52 1.45
N THR A 17 9.94 -8.91 1.62
CA THR A 17 10.21 -8.02 2.75
C THR A 17 9.19 -6.89 2.83
N LEU A 18 8.94 -6.20 1.72
CA LEU A 18 8.00 -5.08 1.67
C LEU A 18 6.55 -5.54 1.89
N LEU A 19 6.18 -6.69 1.34
CA LEU A 19 4.86 -7.27 1.57
C LEU A 19 4.62 -7.53 3.06
N PHE A 20 5.53 -8.24 3.72
CA PHE A 20 5.40 -8.57 5.15
C PHE A 20 5.49 -7.32 6.03
N PHE A 21 6.34 -6.36 5.68
CA PHE A 21 6.43 -5.09 6.39
C PHE A 21 5.12 -4.28 6.28
N ASN A 22 4.51 -4.22 5.09
CA ASN A 22 3.22 -3.58 4.89
C ASN A 22 2.11 -4.26 5.73
N GLN A 23 2.11 -5.59 5.79
CA GLN A 23 1.17 -6.34 6.63
C GLN A 23 1.41 -6.09 8.12
N ALA A 24 2.67 -5.96 8.57
CA ALA A 24 2.97 -5.62 9.95
C ALA A 24 2.43 -4.22 10.31
N ILE A 25 2.64 -3.22 9.46
CA ILE A 25 2.08 -1.87 9.63
C ILE A 25 0.54 -1.91 9.68
N GLU A 26 -0.10 -2.65 8.78
CA GLU A 26 -1.55 -2.83 8.77
C GLU A 26 -2.05 -3.40 10.11
N CYS A 27 -1.36 -4.41 10.64
CA CYS A 27 -1.66 -4.99 11.95
C CYS A 27 -1.53 -3.96 13.08
N PHE A 28 -0.43 -3.21 13.14
CA PHE A 28 -0.25 -2.14 14.13
C PHE A 28 -1.35 -1.08 14.05
N ILE A 29 -1.71 -0.66 12.84
CA ILE A 29 -2.78 0.30 12.62
C ILE A 29 -4.13 -0.24 13.13
N ASN A 30 -4.44 -1.51 12.86
CA ASN A 30 -5.67 -2.14 13.33
C ASN A 30 -5.73 -2.19 14.86
N VAL A 31 -4.63 -2.60 15.50
CA VAL A 31 -4.53 -2.68 16.98
C VAL A 31 -4.63 -1.29 17.61
N LEU A 32 -3.89 -0.30 17.10
CA LEU A 32 -3.94 1.08 17.61
C LEU A 32 -5.34 1.69 17.47
N THR A 33 -6.03 1.42 16.36
CA THR A 33 -7.41 1.92 16.14
C THR A 33 -8.38 1.31 17.15
N ASN A 34 -8.18 0.05 17.51
CA ASN A 34 -9.01 -0.65 18.48
C ASN A 34 -8.77 -0.19 19.92
N VAL A 35 -7.51 -0.13 20.37
CA VAL A 35 -7.16 0.25 21.75
C VAL A 35 -7.60 1.67 22.10
N THR A 36 -7.54 2.58 21.13
CA THR A 36 -7.86 3.98 21.37
C THR A 36 -9.36 4.27 21.40
N ASN A 37 -10.24 3.27 21.21
CA ASN A 37 -11.70 3.44 21.07
C ASN A 37 -12.06 4.52 20.01
N ILE A 38 -11.15 4.80 19.07
CA ILE A 38 -11.34 5.72 17.95
C ILE A 38 -12.12 5.00 16.86
N GLU A 39 -13.24 4.38 17.22
CA GLU A 39 -14.18 3.82 16.25
C GLU A 39 -14.92 4.94 15.51
N ARG A 40 -15.04 6.13 16.12
CA ARG A 40 -15.89 7.23 15.64
C ARG A 40 -15.13 8.35 14.91
N ARG A 41 -13.86 8.66 15.23
CA ARG A 41 -13.13 9.80 14.63
C ARG A 41 -12.36 9.46 13.35
N ARG A 42 -12.00 8.18 13.14
CA ARG A 42 -11.22 7.70 11.98
C ARG A 42 -12.08 7.12 10.85
N ARG A 43 -13.37 6.90 11.08
CA ARG A 43 -14.33 6.43 10.05
C ARG A 43 -14.96 7.56 9.23
N SER A 44 -14.32 8.73 9.16
CA SER A 44 -14.71 9.76 8.20
C SER A 44 -13.93 9.52 6.90
N ARG A 45 -14.66 9.36 5.79
CA ARG A 45 -14.05 9.22 4.45
C ARG A 45 -13.05 10.34 4.17
N LEU A 46 -13.30 11.53 4.73
CA LEU A 46 -12.42 12.69 4.63
C LEU A 46 -11.07 12.50 5.33
N GLY A 47 -11.05 11.91 6.53
CA GLY A 47 -9.79 11.69 7.27
C GLY A 47 -8.87 10.70 6.56
N GLU A 48 -9.42 9.63 5.97
CA GLU A 48 -8.65 8.67 5.17
C GLU A 48 -8.11 9.32 3.90
N THR A 49 -8.93 10.13 3.20
CA THR A 49 -8.47 10.85 2.01
C THR A 49 -7.40 11.87 2.35
N LEU A 50 -7.57 12.68 3.40
CA LEU A 50 -6.55 13.66 3.81
C LEU A 50 -5.23 12.98 4.18
N SER A 51 -5.30 11.84 4.88
CA SER A 51 -4.12 11.03 5.18
C SER A 51 -3.43 10.57 3.90
N PHE A 52 -4.19 10.09 2.91
CA PHE A 52 -3.65 9.69 1.62
C PHE A 52 -3.08 10.86 0.81
N MET A 53 -3.71 12.04 0.85
CA MET A 53 -3.22 13.26 0.21
C MET A 53 -1.86 13.68 0.77
N LEU A 54 -1.70 13.65 2.09
CA LEU A 54 -0.42 13.98 2.75
C LEU A 54 0.67 12.97 2.40
N VAL A 55 0.37 11.67 2.53
CA VAL A 55 1.31 10.59 2.16
C VAL A 55 1.70 10.72 0.69
N SER A 56 0.74 10.94 -0.21
CA SER A 56 1.01 11.06 -1.64
C SER A 56 1.86 12.28 -1.97
N SER A 57 1.58 13.43 -1.34
CA SER A 57 2.34 14.67 -1.50
C SER A 57 3.81 14.50 -1.10
N ILE A 58 4.06 13.94 0.09
CA ILE A 58 5.42 13.68 0.59
C ILE A 58 6.13 12.66 -0.31
N LEU A 59 5.44 11.58 -0.70
CA LEU A 59 6.02 10.54 -1.55
C LEU A 59 6.44 11.09 -2.92
N MET A 60 5.59 11.89 -3.57
CA MET A 60 5.90 12.50 -4.87
C MET A 60 7.08 13.48 -4.77
N TYR A 61 7.16 14.27 -3.69
CA TYR A 61 8.31 15.12 -3.42
C TYR A 61 9.60 14.30 -3.22
N LEU A 62 9.52 13.20 -2.46
CA LEU A 62 10.66 12.32 -2.22
C LEU A 62 11.13 11.65 -3.51
N PHE A 63 10.23 11.13 -4.35
CA PHE A 63 10.62 10.58 -5.65
C PHE A 63 11.34 11.61 -6.52
N LYS A 64 10.89 12.87 -6.49
CA LYS A 64 11.48 13.92 -7.30
C LYS A 64 12.87 14.35 -6.84
N THR A 65 13.12 14.28 -5.53
CA THR A 65 14.40 14.63 -4.89
C THR A 65 15.33 13.43 -4.72
N HIS A 66 14.88 12.20 -4.96
CA HIS A 66 15.71 11.00 -4.87
C HIS A 66 16.57 10.88 -6.13
N THR A 67 17.89 10.84 -5.97
CA THR A 67 18.85 10.82 -7.09
C THR A 67 19.27 9.41 -7.50
N VAL A 68 19.08 8.42 -6.62
CA VAL A 68 19.43 7.02 -6.92
C VAL A 68 18.22 6.32 -7.54
N PRO A 69 18.37 5.61 -8.66
CA PRO A 69 17.29 4.79 -9.20
C PRO A 69 16.95 3.72 -8.16
N VAL A 70 15.74 3.79 -7.63
CA VAL A 70 15.23 2.77 -6.70
C VAL A 70 14.76 1.62 -7.57
N SER A 71 15.40 0.46 -7.46
CA SER A 71 15.03 -0.75 -8.22
C SER A 71 13.59 -1.19 -7.95
N PHE A 72 12.99 -0.75 -6.85
CA PHE A 72 11.74 -1.28 -6.33
C PHE A 72 10.60 -0.26 -6.22
N THR A 73 10.45 0.63 -7.22
CA THR A 73 9.25 1.48 -7.35
C THR A 73 7.96 0.71 -7.70
N HIS A 74 8.04 -0.62 -7.87
CA HIS A 74 6.95 -1.46 -8.39
C HIS A 74 5.71 -1.55 -7.50
N LEU A 75 5.81 -1.31 -6.19
CA LEU A 75 4.65 -1.34 -5.30
C LEU A 75 3.84 -0.04 -5.32
N TRP A 76 4.47 1.08 -5.66
CA TRP A 76 3.75 2.32 -5.85
C TRP A 76 3.14 2.37 -7.25
N PHE A 77 1.85 2.66 -7.31
CA PHE A 77 1.08 2.53 -8.55
C PHE A 77 1.38 3.58 -9.63
N TYR A 78 2.05 4.67 -9.27
CA TYR A 78 2.35 5.76 -10.18
C TYR A 78 3.84 6.15 -10.12
N PRO A 79 4.71 5.48 -10.89
CA PRO A 79 6.12 5.84 -10.95
C PRO A 79 6.29 7.22 -11.60
N THR A 80 6.87 8.16 -10.85
CA THR A 80 7.27 9.46 -11.39
C THR A 80 8.69 9.40 -11.92
N LYS A 81 8.93 10.00 -13.08
CA LYS A 81 10.29 10.21 -13.59
C LYS A 81 11.01 11.28 -12.75
N THR A 82 12.23 10.98 -12.33
CA THR A 82 13.16 11.90 -11.66
C THR A 82 13.44 13.12 -12.54
N ILE A 83 13.86 14.24 -11.92
CA ILE A 83 14.17 15.52 -12.63
C ILE A 83 15.23 15.32 -13.73
N SER A 84 16.10 14.30 -13.62
CA SER A 84 17.35 14.22 -14.37
C SER A 84 17.39 13.29 -15.58
N GLU A 85 16.34 12.52 -15.91
CA GLU A 85 16.45 11.51 -16.98
C GLU A 85 16.21 12.01 -18.41
N ASN A 86 16.06 13.32 -18.65
CA ASN A 86 16.24 13.89 -20.00
C ASN A 86 16.61 15.37 -19.95
N PRO A 87 17.91 15.73 -19.78
CA PRO A 87 18.39 17.10 -19.96
C PRO A 87 18.38 17.56 -21.42
N LYS A 88 18.10 16.66 -22.38
CA LYS A 88 18.23 16.90 -23.82
C LYS A 88 16.89 16.88 -24.52
N GLN A 89 16.05 17.87 -24.24
CA GLN A 89 15.06 18.36 -25.19
C GLN A 89 14.83 19.84 -24.88
N SER A 90 15.67 20.68 -25.48
CA SER A 90 15.53 22.12 -25.57
C SER A 90 14.31 22.45 -26.45
N SER A 91 13.10 22.24 -25.92
CA SER A 91 11.89 22.82 -26.48
C SER A 91 11.74 24.25 -25.95
N PRO A 92 11.32 25.23 -26.77
CA PRO A 92 11.06 26.61 -26.34
C PRO A 92 9.88 26.75 -25.37
N THR A 93 9.24 25.64 -24.98
CA THR A 93 8.11 25.60 -24.05
C THR A 93 8.56 25.09 -22.68
N PRO A 94 7.96 25.60 -21.59
CA PRO A 94 8.31 25.18 -20.23
C PRO A 94 8.06 23.69 -19.97
N CYS A 95 7.22 23.02 -20.75
CA CYS A 95 6.97 21.57 -20.67
C CYS A 95 7.78 20.79 -21.72
N THR A 96 8.26 19.60 -21.35
CA THR A 96 9.14 18.73 -22.15
C THR A 96 8.41 17.72 -23.05
N HIS A 97 7.11 17.86 -23.26
CA HIS A 97 6.31 16.92 -24.06
C HIS A 97 5.92 17.53 -25.41
N LYS A 98 5.94 16.70 -26.47
CA LYS A 98 5.64 17.13 -27.85
C LYS A 98 4.16 17.44 -28.11
N SER A 99 3.25 16.80 -27.38
CA SER A 99 1.79 16.99 -27.52
C SER A 99 1.26 18.09 -26.59
N SER A 100 -0.02 18.43 -26.70
CA SER A 100 -0.66 19.35 -25.75
C SER A 100 -0.63 18.79 -24.32
N CYS A 101 -0.54 19.66 -23.30
CA CYS A 101 -0.54 19.22 -21.88
C CYS A 101 -1.77 18.35 -21.55
N LEU A 102 -2.90 18.65 -22.19
CA LEU A 102 -4.17 17.93 -22.03
C LEU A 102 -4.07 16.53 -22.62
N GLU A 103 -3.62 16.42 -23.85
CA GLU A 103 -3.47 15.13 -24.52
C GLU A 103 -2.46 14.23 -23.80
N TYR A 104 -1.33 14.78 -23.35
CA TYR A 104 -0.35 14.05 -22.54
C TYR A 104 -0.93 13.52 -21.22
N SER A 105 -1.73 14.36 -20.54
CA SER A 105 -2.40 13.99 -19.29
C SER A 105 -3.48 12.94 -19.53
N CYS A 106 -4.27 13.09 -20.60
CA CYS A 106 -5.34 12.17 -20.98
C CYS A 106 -4.81 10.80 -21.41
N GLN A 107 -3.75 10.77 -22.22
CA GLN A 107 -3.09 9.51 -22.62
C GLN A 107 -2.58 8.73 -21.39
N SER A 108 -2.10 9.46 -20.39
CA SER A 108 -1.64 8.86 -19.13
C SER A 108 -2.83 8.36 -18.30
N ALA A 109 -3.89 9.16 -18.20
CA ALA A 109 -5.13 8.78 -17.53
C ALA A 109 -5.69 7.47 -18.09
N ALA A 110 -5.75 7.33 -19.42
CA ALA A 110 -6.22 6.12 -20.09
C ALA A 110 -5.36 4.90 -19.73
N LYS A 111 -4.02 5.03 -19.82
CA LYS A 111 -3.09 3.93 -19.48
C LYS A 111 -3.27 3.44 -18.05
N TYR A 112 -3.31 4.35 -17.08
CA TYR A 112 -3.46 3.99 -15.67
C TYR A 112 -4.89 3.54 -15.32
N PHE A 113 -5.91 4.05 -16.03
CA PHE A 113 -7.28 3.57 -15.91
C PHE A 113 -7.39 2.09 -16.28
N PHE A 114 -6.86 1.71 -17.45
CA PHE A 114 -6.89 0.30 -17.88
C PHE A 114 -6.06 -0.59 -16.96
N MET A 115 -4.89 -0.12 -16.49
CA MET A 115 -4.06 -0.87 -15.54
C MET A 115 -4.79 -1.13 -14.21
N GLY A 116 -5.42 -0.10 -13.63
CA GLY A 116 -6.21 -0.23 -12.41
C GLY A 116 -7.43 -1.14 -12.61
N TYR A 117 -8.18 -0.94 -13.71
CA TYR A 117 -9.34 -1.76 -14.04
C TYR A 117 -8.98 -3.25 -14.21
N LEU A 118 -7.89 -3.55 -14.92
CA LEU A 118 -7.40 -4.90 -15.13
C LEU A 118 -6.99 -5.55 -13.80
N LEU A 119 -6.26 -4.83 -12.96
CA LEU A 119 -5.79 -5.33 -11.66
C LEU A 119 -6.95 -5.72 -10.74
N GLU A 120 -7.96 -4.86 -10.61
CA GLU A 120 -9.13 -5.16 -9.78
C GLU A 120 -10.01 -6.27 -10.40
N SER A 121 -10.09 -6.33 -11.73
CA SER A 121 -10.81 -7.40 -12.43
C SER A 121 -10.16 -8.76 -12.19
N VAL A 122 -8.83 -8.88 -12.36
CA VAL A 122 -8.07 -10.11 -12.10
C VAL A 122 -8.21 -10.54 -10.65
N LYS A 123 -8.07 -9.60 -9.70
CA LYS A 123 -8.25 -9.86 -8.26
C LYS A 123 -9.63 -10.44 -7.94
N ASN A 124 -10.68 -9.94 -8.59
CA ASN A 124 -12.05 -10.43 -8.38
C ASN A 124 -12.35 -11.75 -9.11
N MET A 125 -11.59 -12.07 -10.18
CA MET A 125 -11.75 -13.30 -10.96
C MET A 125 -10.98 -14.48 -10.36
N LEU A 126 -9.77 -14.28 -9.84
CA LEU A 126 -8.89 -15.31 -9.25
C LEU A 126 -9.61 -16.29 -8.29
N PRO A 127 -10.32 -15.82 -7.25
CA PRO A 127 -10.99 -16.74 -6.30
C PRO A 127 -12.22 -17.45 -6.89
N LYS A 128 -12.69 -17.03 -8.06
CA LYS A 128 -13.89 -17.57 -8.73
C LYS A 128 -13.55 -18.39 -9.97
N LEU A 129 -12.26 -18.56 -10.30
CA LEU A 129 -11.82 -19.22 -11.53
C LEU A 129 -12.44 -20.62 -11.70
N GLY A 130 -12.51 -21.40 -10.61
CA GLY A 130 -13.09 -22.75 -10.61
C GLY A 130 -14.62 -22.80 -10.82
N ARG A 131 -15.34 -21.69 -10.60
CA ARG A 131 -16.79 -21.57 -10.87
C ARG A 131 -17.12 -20.80 -12.15
N LEU A 132 -16.12 -20.15 -12.75
CA LEU A 132 -16.27 -19.30 -13.93
C LEU A 132 -16.49 -20.12 -15.21
N THR A 133 -15.97 -21.35 -15.25
CA THR A 133 -16.08 -22.25 -16.39
C THR A 133 -17.52 -22.68 -16.70
N SER A 134 -18.41 -22.72 -15.69
CA SER A 134 -19.81 -23.14 -15.88
C SER A 134 -20.80 -22.01 -16.20
N HIS A 135 -20.52 -20.73 -15.91
CA HIS A 135 -21.52 -19.66 -16.06
C HIS A 135 -20.95 -18.33 -16.61
N ARG A 136 -21.06 -18.15 -17.94
CA ARG A 136 -20.67 -16.92 -18.66
C ARG A 136 -21.33 -15.62 -18.15
N LYS A 137 -22.56 -15.69 -17.62
CA LYS A 137 -23.28 -14.52 -17.06
C LYS A 137 -22.61 -13.94 -15.81
N ILE A 138 -21.98 -14.79 -14.98
CA ILE A 138 -21.24 -14.36 -13.78
C ILE A 138 -19.97 -13.61 -14.18
N LEU A 139 -19.37 -13.99 -15.31
CA LEU A 139 -18.17 -13.36 -15.85
C LEU A 139 -18.44 -11.91 -16.28
N PHE A 140 -19.54 -11.68 -17.02
CA PHE A 140 -19.92 -10.34 -17.47
C PHE A 140 -20.29 -9.40 -16.31
N GLN A 141 -21.04 -9.90 -15.32
CA GLN A 141 -21.36 -9.14 -14.10
C GLN A 141 -20.14 -8.84 -13.23
N THR A 142 -19.14 -9.74 -13.21
CA THR A 142 -17.92 -9.54 -12.41
C THR A 142 -16.97 -8.54 -13.07
N LEU A 143 -16.91 -8.50 -14.42
CA LEU A 143 -16.12 -7.52 -15.17
C LEU A 143 -16.72 -6.11 -15.07
N PHE A 144 -18.01 -5.95 -15.34
CA PHE A 144 -18.72 -4.66 -15.27
C PHE A 144 -19.16 -4.25 -13.85
N ASN A 145 -18.48 -4.76 -12.83
CA ASN A 145 -18.75 -4.35 -11.46
C ASN A 145 -18.37 -2.87 -11.30
N ARG A 146 -19.30 -2.05 -10.78
CA ARG A 146 -19.06 -0.63 -10.45
C ARG A 146 -17.78 -0.44 -9.63
N LYS A 147 -17.43 -1.39 -8.77
CA LYS A 147 -16.20 -1.35 -7.95
C LYS A 147 -14.90 -1.43 -8.76
N ASN A 148 -14.90 -2.11 -9.90
CA ASN A 148 -13.74 -2.23 -10.80
C ASN A 148 -13.55 -0.94 -11.58
N VAL A 149 -14.65 -0.40 -12.12
CA VAL A 149 -14.64 0.86 -12.87
C VAL A 149 -14.24 2.03 -11.96
N LEU A 150 -14.76 2.09 -10.74
CA LEU A 150 -14.41 3.14 -9.78
C LEU A 150 -12.94 3.08 -9.36
N PHE A 151 -12.37 1.87 -9.28
CA PHE A 151 -10.94 1.69 -9.05
C PHE A 151 -10.12 2.16 -10.25
N GLY A 152 -10.49 1.79 -11.47
CA GLY A 152 -9.87 2.36 -12.68
C GLY A 152 -9.91 3.89 -12.71
N PHE A 153 -11.07 4.48 -12.39
CA PHE A 153 -11.24 5.94 -12.36
C PHE A 153 -10.34 6.62 -11.32
N PHE A 154 -10.12 5.99 -10.16
CA PHE A 154 -9.17 6.48 -9.17
C PHE A 154 -7.74 6.56 -9.75
N PHE A 155 -7.23 5.49 -10.38
CA PHE A 155 -5.87 5.47 -10.93
C PHE A 155 -5.73 6.42 -12.12
N GLY A 156 -6.71 6.42 -13.03
CA GLY A 156 -6.72 7.32 -14.18
C GLY A 156 -6.83 8.79 -13.77
N GLY A 157 -7.73 9.10 -12.83
CA GLY A 157 -7.92 10.45 -12.28
C GLY A 157 -6.69 10.95 -11.53
N TYR A 158 -6.05 10.10 -10.72
CA TYR A 158 -4.79 10.42 -10.06
C TYR A 158 -3.71 10.78 -11.08
N ALA A 159 -3.49 9.93 -12.09
CA ALA A 159 -2.47 10.16 -13.12
C ALA A 159 -2.76 11.42 -13.95
N PHE A 160 -4.03 11.69 -14.28
CA PHE A 160 -4.46 12.89 -14.97
C PHE A 160 -4.14 14.14 -14.17
N LEU A 161 -4.66 14.23 -12.94
CA LEU A 161 -4.52 15.40 -12.08
C LEU A 161 -3.06 15.67 -11.76
N TYR A 162 -2.27 14.64 -11.47
CA TYR A 162 -0.85 14.81 -11.17
C TYR A 162 -0.11 15.48 -12.33
N LYS A 163 -0.30 14.98 -13.57
CA LYS A 163 0.36 15.55 -14.76
C LYS A 163 -0.17 16.92 -15.10
N TRP A 164 -1.49 17.10 -15.06
CA TRP A 164 -2.14 18.36 -15.35
C TRP A 164 -1.65 19.48 -14.42
N ILE A 165 -1.62 19.22 -13.11
CA ILE A 165 -1.18 20.20 -12.10
C ILE A 165 0.32 20.45 -12.20
N THR A 166 1.13 19.41 -12.43
CA THR A 166 2.58 19.58 -12.63
C THR A 166 2.86 20.45 -13.87
N CYS A 167 2.20 20.19 -15.00
CA CYS A 167 2.35 21.00 -16.22
C CYS A 167 1.85 22.44 -16.02
N TYR A 168 0.74 22.63 -15.30
CA TYR A 168 0.20 23.94 -14.99
C TYR A 168 1.18 24.77 -14.13
N LEU A 169 1.70 24.18 -13.05
CA LEU A 169 2.68 24.84 -12.17
C LEU A 169 4.00 25.14 -12.90
N ARG A 170 4.47 24.21 -13.73
CA ARG A 170 5.68 24.41 -14.56
C ARG A 170 5.50 25.53 -15.58
N LYS A 171 4.32 25.66 -16.19
CA LYS A 171 4.02 26.77 -17.10
C LYS A 171 3.97 28.11 -16.38
N LYS A 172 3.48 28.14 -15.14
CA LYS A 172 3.39 29.35 -14.32
C LYS A 172 4.76 29.85 -13.86
N ASP A 173 5.60 28.93 -13.38
CA ASP A 173 6.89 29.29 -12.77
C ASP A 173 8.05 29.31 -13.79
N GLY A 174 7.86 28.77 -15.00
CA GLY A 174 8.87 28.70 -16.06
C GLY A 174 9.99 27.68 -15.83
N GLU A 175 10.07 27.11 -14.62
CA GLU A 175 11.10 26.15 -14.20
C GLU A 175 10.50 24.88 -13.60
N GLU A 176 11.27 23.79 -13.55
CA GLU A 176 10.87 22.56 -12.86
C GLU A 176 11.39 22.55 -11.41
N ARG A 177 10.49 22.69 -10.44
CA ARG A 177 10.83 22.66 -9.00
C ARG A 177 10.26 21.42 -8.33
N PRO A 178 10.97 20.80 -7.36
CA PRO A 178 10.46 19.63 -6.65
C PRO A 178 9.20 19.92 -5.84
N VAL A 179 9.00 21.18 -5.43
CA VAL A 179 7.80 21.65 -4.72
C VAL A 179 6.54 21.50 -5.58
N HIS A 180 6.64 21.57 -6.92
CA HIS A 180 5.51 21.33 -7.81
C HIS A 180 4.97 19.90 -7.68
N SER A 181 5.85 18.91 -7.53
CA SER A 181 5.47 17.51 -7.32
C SER A 181 4.80 17.29 -5.96
N LEU A 182 5.17 18.07 -4.94
CA LEU A 182 4.53 18.04 -3.62
C LEU A 182 3.08 18.50 -3.74
N VAL A 183 2.85 19.67 -4.33
CA VAL A 183 1.50 20.24 -4.52
C VAL A 183 0.66 19.37 -5.45
N ALA A 184 1.24 18.93 -6.57
CA ALA A 184 0.57 18.02 -7.51
C ALA A 184 0.19 16.69 -6.84
N GLY A 185 1.05 16.10 -6.01
CA GLY A 185 0.75 14.87 -5.27
C GLY A 185 -0.43 15.03 -4.30
N PHE A 186 -0.53 16.18 -3.63
CA PHE A 186 -1.64 16.47 -2.72
C PHE A 186 -2.99 16.52 -3.45
N PHE A 187 -3.09 17.29 -4.53
CA PHE A 187 -4.33 17.44 -5.30
C PHE A 187 -4.65 16.23 -6.18
N ALA A 188 -3.63 15.52 -6.68
CA ALA A 188 -3.83 14.29 -7.46
C ALA A 188 -4.51 13.18 -6.65
N ALA A 189 -4.36 13.20 -5.33
CA ALA A 189 -4.98 12.25 -4.43
C ALA A 189 -6.48 12.50 -4.16
N VAL A 190 -7.08 13.60 -4.63
CA VAL A 190 -8.52 13.90 -4.47
C VAL A 190 -9.46 12.76 -4.90
N PRO A 191 -9.25 12.08 -6.05
CA PRO A 191 -10.11 10.97 -6.48
C PRO A 191 -10.15 9.79 -5.51
N TYR A 192 -9.25 9.71 -4.52
CA TYR A 192 -9.27 8.68 -3.47
C TYR A 192 -10.57 8.69 -2.66
N CYS A 193 -11.24 9.84 -2.55
CA CYS A 193 -12.57 9.97 -1.92
C CYS A 193 -13.62 9.02 -2.50
N LEU A 194 -13.48 8.62 -3.77
CA LEU A 194 -14.44 7.76 -4.45
C LEU A 194 -14.44 6.32 -3.90
N LYS A 195 -13.25 5.78 -3.61
CA LYS A 195 -13.06 4.43 -3.10
C LYS A 195 -11.85 4.41 -2.16
N PRO A 196 -12.00 4.89 -0.91
CA PRO A 196 -10.90 4.87 0.03
C PRO A 196 -10.52 3.41 0.33
N ASN A 197 -9.22 3.12 0.29
CA ASN A 197 -8.66 1.81 0.59
C ASN A 197 -7.39 1.99 1.41
N LEU A 198 -7.43 1.56 2.67
CA LEU A 198 -6.35 1.67 3.65
C LEU A 198 -5.01 1.10 3.16
N GLN A 199 -5.03 0.12 2.23
CA GLN A 199 -3.81 -0.47 1.69
C GLN A 199 -2.94 0.54 0.93
N LEU A 200 -3.55 1.50 0.21
CA LEU A 200 -2.82 2.48 -0.59
C LEU A 200 -1.96 3.45 0.25
N PRO A 201 -2.49 4.13 1.29
CA PRO A 201 -1.67 4.97 2.16
C PRO A 201 -0.63 4.15 2.95
N ILE A 202 -0.91 2.89 3.32
CA ILE A 202 0.09 2.03 3.98
C ILE A 202 1.28 1.77 3.06
N ILE A 203 1.02 1.35 1.81
CA ILE A 203 2.07 1.10 0.82
C ILE A 203 2.88 2.38 0.55
N GLY A 204 2.18 3.53 0.41
CA GLY A 204 2.81 4.83 0.24
C GLY A 204 3.71 5.20 1.42
N PHE A 205 3.23 5.02 2.64
CA PHE A 205 3.99 5.29 3.87
C PHE A 205 5.22 4.37 4.00
N ALA A 206 5.08 3.08 3.73
CA ALA A 206 6.20 2.14 3.73
C ALA A 206 7.25 2.52 2.69
N THR A 207 6.82 2.97 1.51
CA THR A 207 7.73 3.44 0.45
C THR A 207 8.45 4.72 0.89
N ILE A 208 7.76 5.67 1.54
CA ILE A 208 8.41 6.85 2.13
C ILE A 208 9.50 6.43 3.12
N LEU A 209 9.19 5.50 4.03
CA LEU A 209 10.15 5.03 5.02
C LEU A 209 11.36 4.36 4.37
N GLN A 210 11.13 3.54 3.33
CA GLN A 210 12.19 2.91 2.56
C GLN A 210 13.10 3.94 1.87
N LEU A 211 12.53 4.96 1.23
CA LEU A 211 13.29 6.04 0.59
C LEU A 211 14.11 6.84 1.61
N LEU A 212 13.52 7.16 2.76
CA LEU A 212 14.23 7.87 3.83
C LEU A 212 15.35 7.02 4.40
N TRP A 213 15.12 5.73 4.63
CA TRP A 213 16.13 4.79 5.09
C TRP A 213 17.32 4.73 4.14
N GLN A 214 17.06 4.58 2.84
CA GLN A 214 18.12 4.57 1.82
C GLN A 214 18.94 5.86 1.82
N ARG A 215 18.29 7.03 1.94
CA ARG A 215 19.00 8.32 2.07
C ARG A 215 19.90 8.38 3.29
N VAL A 216 19.43 7.88 4.43
CA VAL A 216 20.22 7.82 5.67
C VAL A 216 21.43 6.90 5.48
N CYS A 217 21.24 5.70 4.92
CA CYS A 217 22.33 4.77 4.65
C CYS A 217 23.40 5.37 3.72
N LEU A 218 22.98 6.07 2.66
CA LEU A 218 23.90 6.74 1.73
C LEU A 218 24.64 7.91 2.39
N LYS A 219 23.93 8.73 3.18
CA LYS A 219 24.51 9.90 3.86
C LYS A 219 25.57 9.50 4.90
N TYR A 220 25.31 8.44 5.67
CA TYR A 220 26.20 7.99 6.75
C TYR A 220 27.16 6.87 6.33
N ARG A 221 27.19 6.49 5.04
CA ARG A 221 28.01 5.37 4.52
C ARG A 221 27.92 4.12 5.41
N MET A 222 26.69 3.76 5.78
CA MET A 222 26.44 2.64 6.68
C MET A 222 26.97 1.33 6.08
N PRO A 223 27.44 0.37 6.90
CA PRO A 223 27.89 -0.92 6.42
C PRO A 223 26.80 -1.63 5.63
N LYS A 224 27.21 -2.41 4.62
CA LYS A 224 26.33 -3.23 3.76
C LYS A 224 25.79 -4.43 4.54
N LEU A 225 24.92 -4.17 5.52
CA LEU A 225 24.16 -5.21 6.20
C LEU A 225 22.94 -5.62 5.33
N PRO A 226 22.48 -6.88 5.42
CA PRO A 226 21.29 -7.35 4.72
C PRO A 226 20.01 -6.84 5.41
N TYR A 227 19.79 -5.52 5.38
CA TYR A 227 18.67 -4.85 6.06
C TYR A 227 17.31 -5.43 5.66
N ASP A 228 17.15 -5.83 4.40
CA ASP A 228 15.91 -6.44 3.90
C ASP A 228 15.57 -7.72 4.68
N VAL A 229 16.58 -8.57 4.92
CA VAL A 229 16.41 -9.83 5.67
C VAL A 229 16.07 -9.55 7.13
N ILE A 230 16.70 -8.55 7.75
CA ILE A 230 16.42 -8.16 9.14
C ILE A 230 14.98 -7.66 9.27
N ILE A 231 14.55 -6.76 8.39
CA ILE A 231 13.18 -6.22 8.37
C ILE A 231 12.18 -7.35 8.15
N PHE A 232 12.48 -8.28 7.24
CA PHE A 232 11.62 -9.44 7.00
C PHE A 232 11.48 -10.33 8.23
N ILE A 233 12.59 -10.67 8.90
CA ILE A 233 12.59 -11.50 10.12
C ILE A 233 11.77 -10.83 11.22
N VAL A 234 12.03 -9.55 11.47
CA VAL A 234 11.32 -8.77 12.51
C VAL A 234 9.83 -8.67 12.18
N SER A 235 9.47 -8.32 10.95
CA SER A 235 8.07 -8.19 10.52
C SER A 235 7.33 -9.51 10.62
N THR A 236 7.98 -10.62 10.24
CA THR A 236 7.40 -11.96 10.32
C THR A 236 7.22 -12.40 11.77
N GLY A 237 8.22 -12.17 12.63
CA GLY A 237 8.14 -12.47 14.06
C GLY A 237 7.00 -11.71 14.73
N ILE A 238 6.89 -10.41 14.47
CA ILE A 238 5.79 -9.58 14.93
C ILE A 238 4.45 -10.15 14.45
N LEU A 239 4.27 -10.38 13.15
CA LEU A 239 3.01 -10.87 12.59
C LEU A 239 2.57 -12.22 13.18
N ILE A 240 3.49 -13.15 13.40
CA ILE A 240 3.19 -14.43 14.04
C ILE A 240 2.79 -14.21 15.50
N HIS A 241 3.52 -13.37 16.24
CA HIS A 241 3.21 -13.06 17.64
C HIS A 241 1.83 -12.41 17.80
N PHE A 242 1.53 -11.41 16.97
CA PHE A 242 0.21 -10.77 16.92
C PHE A 242 -0.90 -11.76 16.51
N ARG A 243 -0.61 -12.74 15.64
CA ARG A 243 -1.60 -13.75 15.26
C ARG A 243 -2.01 -14.66 16.43
N PHE A 244 -1.08 -14.97 17.34
CA PHE A 244 -1.38 -15.76 18.53
C PHE A 244 -2.03 -14.94 19.64
N LEU A 245 -1.58 -13.71 19.89
CA LEU A 245 -2.11 -12.86 20.98
C LEU A 245 -3.40 -12.10 20.60
N LEU A 246 -3.50 -11.67 19.34
CA LEU A 246 -4.48 -10.70 18.86
C LEU A 246 -5.05 -11.19 17.50
N HIS A 247 -5.68 -12.36 17.54
CA HIS A 247 -6.11 -13.12 16.35
C HIS A 247 -6.97 -12.31 15.36
N ASP A 248 -7.85 -11.45 15.88
CA ASP A 248 -8.81 -10.68 15.08
C ASP A 248 -8.20 -9.53 14.29
N TYR A 249 -7.11 -8.92 14.79
CA TYR A 249 -6.50 -7.73 14.22
C TYR A 249 -5.46 -8.04 13.12
N CYS A 250 -5.18 -9.32 12.91
CA CYS A 250 -4.21 -9.77 11.92
C CYS A 250 -4.74 -9.57 10.48
N PRO A 251 -3.94 -9.04 9.55
CA PRO A 251 -4.33 -8.86 8.16
C PRO A 251 -4.79 -10.14 7.48
N LYS A 252 -5.69 -10.00 6.49
CA LYS A 252 -6.30 -11.14 5.80
C LYS A 252 -5.27 -12.02 5.08
N TYR A 253 -4.24 -11.43 4.49
CA TYR A 253 -3.20 -12.19 3.79
C TYR A 253 -2.45 -13.10 4.78
N THR A 254 -1.95 -12.55 5.88
CA THR A 254 -1.25 -13.30 6.93
C THR A 254 -2.13 -14.40 7.52
N ARG A 255 -3.40 -14.10 7.79
CA ARG A 255 -4.39 -15.07 8.27
C ARG A 255 -4.57 -16.24 7.30
N ASN A 256 -4.83 -15.94 6.03
CA ASN A 256 -5.04 -16.97 5.02
C ASN A 256 -3.78 -17.81 4.78
N MET A 257 -2.62 -17.16 4.74
CA MET A 257 -1.33 -17.83 4.59
C MET A 257 -1.07 -18.78 5.77
N LEU A 258 -1.25 -18.31 7.02
CA LEU A 258 -1.01 -19.15 8.19
C LEU A 258 -2.03 -20.28 8.30
N ASN A 259 -3.31 -20.02 8.02
CA ASN A 259 -4.34 -21.06 7.95
C ASN A 259 -4.00 -22.14 6.91
N MET A 260 -3.48 -21.74 5.75
CA MET A 260 -3.09 -22.68 4.68
C MET A 260 -1.88 -23.53 5.09
N VAL A 261 -0.84 -22.92 5.67
CA VAL A 261 0.39 -23.63 6.07
C VAL A 261 0.16 -24.53 7.28
N THR A 262 -0.68 -24.10 8.23
CA THR A 262 -0.93 -24.85 9.47
C THR A 262 -2.15 -25.75 9.40
N ASN A 263 -2.84 -25.81 8.25
CA ASN A 263 -4.11 -26.51 8.08
C ASN A 263 -5.13 -26.16 9.19
N ASN A 264 -5.35 -24.85 9.38
CA ASN A 264 -6.22 -24.25 10.41
C ASN A 264 -5.88 -24.65 11.86
N LEU A 265 -4.66 -25.14 12.13
CA LEU A 265 -4.22 -25.45 13.49
C LEU A 265 -4.11 -24.18 14.34
N ASP A 266 -3.64 -23.07 13.76
CA ASP A 266 -3.50 -21.78 14.45
C ASP A 266 -4.83 -21.31 15.07
N SER A 267 -5.92 -21.42 14.32
CA SER A 267 -7.26 -21.03 14.77
C SER A 267 -7.82 -22.00 15.82
N ARG A 268 -7.50 -23.29 15.71
CA ARG A 268 -7.88 -24.29 16.72
C ARG A 268 -7.16 -24.07 18.05
N VAL A 269 -5.85 -23.82 18.01
CA VAL A 269 -5.04 -23.56 19.20
C VAL A 269 -5.51 -22.29 19.90
N TYR A 270 -5.81 -21.23 19.14
CA TYR A 270 -6.37 -19.99 19.70
C TYR A 270 -7.69 -20.23 20.43
N ASN A 271 -8.63 -20.98 19.82
CA ASN A 271 -9.92 -21.27 20.45
C ASN A 271 -9.76 -22.09 21.75
N ILE A 272 -8.85 -23.07 21.77
CA ILE A 272 -8.55 -23.83 22.99
C ILE A 272 -7.99 -22.91 24.07
N TRP A 273 -7.01 -22.07 23.72
CA TRP A 273 -6.42 -21.10 24.64
C TRP A 273 -7.46 -20.12 25.19
N TRP A 274 -8.34 -19.61 24.34
CA TRP A 274 -9.39 -18.69 24.73
C TRP A 274 -10.39 -19.33 25.70
N ASN A 275 -10.83 -20.56 25.41
CA ASN A 275 -11.74 -21.30 26.29
C ASN A 275 -11.12 -21.55 27.68
N ILE A 276 -9.80 -21.82 27.75
CA ILE A 276 -9.09 -22.01 29.02
C ILE A 276 -9.06 -20.70 29.82
N LEU A 277 -8.78 -19.57 29.16
CA LEU A 277 -8.77 -18.26 29.80
C LEU A 277 -10.16 -17.90 30.38
N GLU A 278 -11.21 -18.08 29.58
CA GLU A 278 -12.59 -17.79 30.01
C GLU A 278 -13.02 -18.67 31.20
N THR A 279 -12.67 -19.96 31.17
CA THR A 279 -12.94 -20.87 32.29
C THR A 279 -12.20 -20.45 33.56
N THR A 280 -10.96 -19.97 33.43
CA THR A 280 -10.13 -19.53 34.56
C THR A 280 -10.69 -18.25 35.19
N ASP A 281 -11.10 -17.30 34.36
CA ASP A 281 -11.72 -16.05 34.83
C ASP A 281 -13.05 -16.30 35.54
N GLU A 282 -13.90 -17.21 35.02
CA GLU A 282 -15.13 -17.62 35.72
C GLU A 282 -14.86 -18.21 37.11
N VAL A 283 -13.85 -19.08 37.23
CA VAL A 283 -13.48 -19.70 38.50
C VAL A 283 -12.97 -18.65 39.49
N LEU A 284 -12.13 -17.71 39.03
CA LEU A 284 -11.63 -16.60 39.85
C LEU A 284 -12.75 -15.67 40.32
N ILE A 285 -13.71 -15.35 39.46
CA ILE A 285 -14.88 -14.54 39.81
C ILE A 285 -15.75 -15.27 40.86
N LYS A 286 -16.04 -16.56 40.65
CA LYS A 286 -16.80 -17.39 41.60
C LYS A 286 -16.10 -17.49 42.95
N GLN A 287 -14.77 -17.61 43.00
CA GLN A 287 -14.00 -17.61 44.24
C GLN A 287 -14.04 -16.26 44.97
N ARG A 288 -13.93 -15.13 44.26
CA ARG A 288 -14.05 -13.79 44.86
C ARG A 288 -15.45 -13.48 45.39
N LEU A 289 -16.49 -14.05 44.79
CA LEU A 289 -17.87 -13.90 45.26
C LEU A 289 -18.16 -14.76 46.50
N LYS A 290 -17.42 -15.86 46.70
CA LYS A 290 -17.59 -16.75 47.85
C LYS A 290 -16.79 -16.32 49.09
N SER A 291 -15.84 -15.40 48.91
CA SER A 291 -15.01 -14.82 49.99
C SER A 291 -15.48 -13.44 50.47
N ARG A 292 -16.58 -12.92 49.91
CA ARG A 292 -17.34 -11.77 50.42
C ARG A 292 -18.61 -12.25 51.10
#